data_AF-A0A353QY39-F1
#
_entry.id   AF-A0A353QY39-F1
#
_cell.length_a   1.000
_cell.length_b   1.000
_cell.length_c   1.000
_cell.angle_alpha   90.00
_cell.angle_beta   90.00
_cell.angle_gamma   90.00
#
_symmetry.space_group_name_H-M   'P 1'
#
loop_
_entity.id
_entity.type
_entity.pdbx_description
1 polymer ?
#
loop_
_entity_poly.entity_id
_entity_poly.type
_entity_poly.pdbx_seq_one_letter_code
_entity_poly.pdbx_strand_id
1 'polypeptide(L)'
;MKLIGENIHIISKKTREAIENRDTAYVLDMAKRQAAAGVDWIDLNIGPARKGWAGTMEWLASTILKEIPDVKLSFDSTNSAELEAGL
;
A
#
# COMPACT_ATOMS: atom_id res chain seq x y z
N MET A 1 18.17 10.28 -9.40
CA MET A 1 16.69 10.32 -9.46
C MET A 1 16.16 9.31 -8.45
N LYS A 2 15.08 9.62 -7.75
CA LYS A 2 14.38 8.69 -6.84
C LYS A 2 13.02 8.36 -7.42
N LEU A 3 12.65 7.08 -7.44
CA LEU A 3 11.42 6.57 -8.07
C LEU A 3 10.44 6.07 -7.02
N ILE A 4 9.18 6.48 -7.13
CA ILE A 4 8.09 6.01 -6.29
C ILE A 4 7.05 5.36 -7.22
N GLY A 5 6.75 4.09 -7.00
CA GLY A 5 5.69 3.39 -7.73
C GLY A 5 4.31 3.72 -7.15
N GLU A 6 3.37 4.15 -7.98
CA GLU A 6 2.04 4.65 -7.58
C GLU A 6 0.89 3.68 -7.86
N ASN A 7 1.19 2.41 -8.19
CA ASN A 7 0.15 1.48 -8.68
C ASN A 7 -0.81 0.98 -7.58
N ILE A 8 -0.44 1.09 -6.31
CA ILE A 8 -1.31 0.76 -5.16
C ILE A 8 -2.02 2.05 -4.70
N HIS A 9 -2.95 2.52 -5.54
CA HIS A 9 -3.72 3.73 -5.28
C HIS A 9 -5.23 3.47 -5.32
N ILE A 10 -5.93 3.94 -4.28
CA ILE A 10 -7.39 3.77 -4.11
C ILE A 10 -8.26 4.36 -5.22
N ILE A 11 -7.74 5.23 -6.10
CA ILE A 11 -8.51 5.74 -7.24
C ILE A 11 -8.79 4.62 -8.25
N SER A 12 -7.90 3.63 -8.36
CA SER A 12 -8.11 2.41 -9.13
C SER A 12 -9.22 1.58 -8.48
N LYS A 13 -10.28 1.30 -9.25
CA LYS A 13 -11.39 0.47 -8.80
C LYS A 13 -10.92 -0.91 -8.33
N LYS A 14 -10.00 -1.53 -9.08
CA LYS A 14 -9.46 -2.86 -8.75
C LYS A 14 -8.65 -2.83 -7.45
N THR A 15 -7.82 -1.81 -7.25
CA THR A 15 -7.05 -1.65 -6.02
C THR A 15 -7.95 -1.37 -4.83
N ARG A 16 -9.00 -0.56 -5.01
CA ARG A 16 -10.02 -0.32 -3.99
C ARG A 16 -10.71 -1.59 -3.54
N GLU A 17 -11.24 -2.36 -4.49
CA GLU A 17 -11.92 -3.63 -4.20
C GLU A 17 -10.96 -4.62 -3.51
N ALA A 18 -9.69 -4.68 -3.91
CA ALA A 18 -8.70 -5.51 -3.26
C ALA A 18 -8.43 -5.08 -1.80
N ILE A 19 -8.32 -3.78 -1.54
CA ILE A 19 -8.11 -3.25 -0.18
C ILE A 19 -9.33 -3.50 0.70
N GLU A 20 -10.54 -3.24 0.18
CA GLU A 20 -11.82 -3.49 0.87
C GLU A 20 -11.98 -4.96 1.27
N ASN A 21 -11.58 -5.88 0.38
CA ASN A 21 -11.70 -7.32 0.60
C ASN A 21 -10.46 -7.96 1.24
N ARG A 22 -9.46 -7.17 1.66
CA ARG A 22 -8.19 -7.65 2.20
C ARG A 22 -7.51 -8.70 1.31
N ASP A 23 -7.54 -8.49 -0.01
CA ASP A 23 -6.93 -9.36 -1.01
C ASP A 23 -5.39 -9.22 -1.00
N THR A 24 -4.75 -10.07 -0.21
CA THR A 24 -3.28 -10.10 -0.07
C THR A 24 -2.59 -10.52 -1.36
N ALA A 25 -3.20 -11.38 -2.17
CA ALA A 25 -2.60 -11.87 -3.41
C ALA A 25 -2.46 -10.73 -4.43
N TYR A 26 -3.50 -9.89 -4.57
CA TYR A 26 -3.45 -8.71 -5.43
C TYR A 26 -2.39 -7.71 -4.97
N VAL A 27 -2.36 -7.38 -3.67
CA VAL A 27 -1.41 -6.41 -3.10
C VAL A 27 0.03 -6.88 -3.31
N LEU A 28 0.31 -8.16 -3.04
CA LEU A 28 1.65 -8.72 -3.20
C LEU A 28 2.08 -8.81 -4.65
N ASP A 29 1.18 -9.18 -5.58
CA ASP A 29 1.49 -9.17 -7.02
C ASP A 29 1.88 -7.76 -7.48
N MET A 30 1.12 -6.74 -7.06
CA MET A 30 1.42 -5.34 -7.41
C MET A 30 2.75 -4.87 -6.80
N ALA A 31 2.99 -5.19 -5.52
CA ALA A 31 4.22 -4.80 -4.84
C ALA A 31 5.44 -5.48 -5.47
N LYS A 32 5.36 -6.79 -5.78
CA LYS A 32 6.44 -7.55 -6.43
C LYS A 32 6.75 -7.00 -7.83
N ARG A 33 5.74 -6.62 -8.60
CA ARG A 33 5.94 -5.99 -9.93
C ARG A 33 6.63 -4.64 -9.83
N GLN A 34 6.23 -3.79 -8.88
CA GLN A 34 6.87 -2.49 -8.68
C GLN A 34 8.32 -2.65 -8.22
N ALA A 35 8.59 -3.56 -7.27
CA ALA A 35 9.95 -3.89 -6.84
C ALA A 35 10.80 -4.41 -8.00
N ALA A 36 10.27 -5.31 -8.83
CA ALA A 36 10.95 -5.83 -10.02
C ALA A 36 11.21 -4.75 -11.09
N ALA A 37 10.38 -3.71 -11.15
CA ALA A 37 10.59 -2.55 -12.02
C ALA A 37 11.68 -1.59 -11.52
N GLY A 38 12.23 -1.82 -10.31
CA GLY A 38 13.36 -1.06 -9.78
C GLY A 38 12.98 0.29 -9.18
N VAL A 39 11.75 0.44 -8.64
CA VAL A 39 11.37 1.64 -7.88
C VAL A 39 12.12 1.69 -6.54
N ASP A 40 12.43 2.89 -6.04
CA ASP A 40 13.08 3.05 -4.74
C ASP A 40 12.07 2.96 -3.57
N TRP A 41 10.80 3.36 -3.79
CA TRP A 41 9.69 3.24 -2.84
C TRP A 41 8.42 2.75 -3.55
N ILE A 42 7.54 2.10 -2.78
CA ILE A 42 6.16 1.79 -3.18
C ILE A 42 5.22 2.70 -2.41
N ASP A 43 4.40 3.46 -3.13
CA ASP A 43 3.35 4.29 -2.55
C ASP A 43 2.12 3.45 -2.18
N LEU A 44 1.59 3.70 -0.99
CA LEU A 44 0.41 3.07 -0.43
C LEU A 44 -0.67 4.12 -0.23
N ASN A 45 -1.41 4.43 -1.28
CA ASN A 45 -2.50 5.40 -1.23
C ASN A 45 -3.84 4.73 -0.90
N ILE A 46 -4.35 5.01 0.31
CA ILE A 46 -5.63 4.51 0.82
C ILE A 46 -6.72 5.59 0.87
N GLY A 47 -6.42 6.78 0.34
CA GLY A 47 -7.27 7.96 0.43
C GLY A 47 -7.60 8.33 1.89
N PRO A 48 -8.81 8.86 2.18
CA PRO A 48 -9.17 9.28 3.53
C PRO A 48 -9.51 8.12 4.49
N ALA A 49 -9.47 6.85 4.03
CA ALA A 49 -9.74 5.65 4.83
C ALA A 49 -10.94 5.82 5.81
N ARG A 50 -12.13 6.00 5.24
CA ARG A 50 -13.36 6.28 6.00
C ARG A 50 -13.84 5.05 6.79
N LYS A 51 -14.88 5.24 7.62
CA LYS A 51 -15.44 4.22 8.53
C LYS A 51 -15.46 2.80 7.94
N GLY A 52 -14.83 1.86 8.66
CA GLY A 52 -14.72 0.44 8.31
C GLY A 52 -13.34 0.03 7.83
N TRP A 53 -12.43 0.98 7.56
CA TRP A 53 -11.12 0.73 6.98
C TRP A 53 -9.96 0.98 7.95
N ALA A 54 -10.23 0.95 9.26
CA ALA A 54 -9.19 1.08 10.27
C ALA A 54 -8.15 -0.07 10.16
N GLY A 55 -6.88 0.25 10.35
CA GLY A 55 -5.77 -0.70 10.25
C GLY A 55 -5.47 -1.12 8.81
N THR A 56 -5.89 -0.34 7.81
CA THR A 56 -5.60 -0.65 6.40
C THR A 56 -4.15 -0.39 6.07
N MET A 57 -3.58 0.72 6.55
CA MET A 57 -2.18 1.02 6.31
C MET A 57 -1.27 -0.03 6.96
N GLU A 58 -1.55 -0.38 8.23
CA GLU A 58 -0.85 -1.46 8.95
C GLU A 58 -0.90 -2.78 8.19
N TRP A 59 -2.10 -3.17 7.72
CA TRP A 59 -2.28 -4.40 6.95
C TRP A 59 -1.48 -4.38 5.64
N LEU A 60 -1.51 -3.28 4.88
CA LEU A 60 -0.74 -3.16 3.64
C LEU A 60 0.76 -3.24 3.92
N ALA A 61 1.26 -2.44 4.87
CA ALA A 61 2.68 -2.36 5.19
C ALA A 61 3.21 -3.71 5.69
N SER A 62 2.55 -4.31 6.69
CA SER A 62 2.95 -5.60 7.24
C SER A 62 2.88 -6.73 6.21
N THR A 63 1.84 -6.77 5.35
CA THR A 63 1.72 -7.77 4.29
C THR A 63 2.88 -7.67 3.30
N ILE A 64 3.21 -6.45 2.85
CA ILE A 64 4.27 -6.24 1.87
C ILE A 64 5.65 -6.50 2.49
N LEU A 65 5.94 -5.97 3.67
CA LEU A 65 7.25 -6.11 4.33
C LEU A 65 7.54 -7.55 4.76
N LYS A 66 6.52 -8.36 5.05
CA LYS A 66 6.72 -9.79 5.33
C LYS A 66 7.26 -10.54 4.11
N GLU A 67 6.85 -10.15 2.91
CA GLU A 67 7.20 -10.83 1.66
C GLU A 67 8.37 -10.19 0.91
N ILE A 68 8.56 -8.88 1.11
CA ILE A 68 9.60 -8.08 0.47
C ILE A 68 10.26 -7.19 1.55
N PRO A 69 11.07 -7.75 2.46
CA PRO A 69 11.54 -7.03 3.66
C PRO A 69 12.38 -5.78 3.39
N ASP A 70 13.08 -5.75 2.25
CA ASP A 70 13.99 -4.65 1.92
C ASP A 70 13.32 -3.48 1.16
N VAL A 71 12.01 -3.59 0.87
CA VAL A 71 11.30 -2.53 0.16
C VAL A 71 11.01 -1.36 1.08
N LYS A 72 11.07 -0.15 0.54
CA LYS A 72 10.67 1.06 1.25
C LYS A 72 9.25 1.43 0.87
N LEU A 73 8.47 1.88 1.85
CA LEU A 73 7.08 2.25 1.67
C LEU A 73 6.92 3.78 1.81
N SER A 74 6.04 4.35 1.01
CA SER A 74 5.55 5.72 1.11
C SER A 74 4.09 5.63 1.54
N PHE A 75 3.75 6.18 2.71
CA PHE A 75 2.39 6.15 3.23
C PHE A 75 1.65 7.40 2.76
N ASP A 76 0.63 7.20 1.92
CA ASP A 76 -0.16 8.29 1.34
C ASP A 76 -1.62 8.22 1.83
N SER A 77 -1.92 9.07 2.80
CA SER A 77 -3.27 9.25 3.32
C SER A 77 -3.41 10.61 3.98
N THR A 78 -4.62 11.15 3.95
CA THR A 78 -4.99 12.30 4.80
C THR A 78 -5.40 11.87 6.22
N ASN A 79 -5.52 10.58 6.49
CA ASN A 79 -5.89 10.04 7.80
C ASN A 79 -4.63 9.80 8.64
N SER A 80 -4.35 10.70 9.59
CA SER A 80 -3.15 10.63 10.43
C SER A 80 -3.09 9.37 11.30
N ALA A 81 -4.23 8.83 11.73
CA ALA A 81 -4.26 7.61 12.52
C ALA A 81 -3.83 6.38 11.70
N GLU A 82 -4.17 6.35 10.41
CA GLU A 82 -3.68 5.29 9.51
C GLU A 82 -2.21 5.48 9.17
N LEU A 83 -1.73 6.71 8.99
CA LEU A 83 -0.30 6.95 8.83
C LEU A 83 0.49 6.44 10.04
N GLU A 84 0.01 6.70 11.25
CA GLU A 84 0.63 6.22 12.50
C GLU A 84 0.56 4.70 12.64
N ALA A 85 -0.57 4.08 12.32
CA ALA A 85 -0.73 2.62 12.36
C ALA A 85 0.15 1.88 11.33
N GLY A 86 0.54 2.55 10.24
CA GLY A 86 1.41 1.96 9.22
C GLY A 86 2.89 1.90 9.59
N LEU A 87 3.34 2.75 10.51
CA LEU A 87 4.76 2.87 10.94
C LEU A 87 5.23 1.66 11.74
#